data_AF-A0A1F9KJU7-F1
#
_entry.id   AF-A0A1F9KJU7-F1
#
_cell.length_a   1.000
_cell.length_b   1.000
_cell.length_c   1.000
_cell.angle_alpha   90.00
_cell.angle_beta   90.00
_cell.angle_gamma   90.00
#
_symmetry.space_group_name_H-M   'P 1'
#
loop_
_entity.id
_entity.type
_entity.pdbx_description
1 polymer ?
#
loop_
_entity_poly.entity_id
_entity_poly.type
_entity_poly.pdbx_seq_one_letter_code
_entity_poly.pdbx_strand_id
1 'polypeptide(L)' 'MKRTIRAVVKEGLLRPLEEADLPEGKEVTLTIVRAPSERDFDAFVRSAGGWKGTIDAEALIRNIYADRLISTRPEPLL' A
#
# COMPACT_ATOMS: atom_id res chain seq x y z
N MET A 1 -11.24 32.89 11.05
CA MET A 1 -11.74 31.57 10.61
C MET A 1 -10.56 30.61 10.53
N LYS A 2 -10.72 29.36 10.97
CA LYS A 2 -9.68 28.33 10.89
C LYS A 2 -10.04 27.42 9.70
N ARG A 3 -9.25 27.47 8.63
CA ARG A 3 -9.39 26.59 7.46
C ARG A 3 -8.11 25.78 7.33
N THR A 4 -8.24 24.47 7.11
CA THR A 4 -7.12 23.59 6.82
C THR A 4 -7.11 23.33 5.33
N ILE A 5 -6.01 23.70 4.67
CA ILE A 5 -5.82 23.52 3.22
C ILE A 5 -4.85 22.36 3.02
N ARG A 6 -5.18 21.45 2.11
CA ARG A 6 -4.23 20.39 1.71
C ARG A 6 -3.21 20.95 0.72
N ALA A 7 -1.95 20.62 0.93
CA ALA A 7 -0.86 20.99 0.03
C ALA A 7 0.07 19.81 -0.22
N VAL A 8 0.74 19.81 -1.37
CA VAL A 8 1.80 18.87 -1.72
C VAL A 8 3.14 19.59 -1.78
N VAL A 9 4.19 18.94 -1.30
CA VAL A 9 5.56 19.45 -1.46
C VAL A 9 6.06 19.08 -2.85
N LYS A 10 6.37 20.07 -3.68
CA LYS A 10 7.01 19.87 -4.99
C LYS A 10 8.16 20.85 -5.12
N GLU A 11 9.37 20.32 -5.35
CA GLU A 11 10.61 21.12 -5.48
C GLU A 11 10.89 22.01 -4.25
N GLY A 12 10.51 21.53 -3.06
CA GLY A 12 10.66 22.28 -1.81
C GLY A 12 9.59 23.36 -1.57
N LEU A 13 8.64 23.54 -2.50
CA LEU A 13 7.52 24.48 -2.36
C LEU A 13 6.23 23.75 -1.97
N LEU A 14 5.47 24.32 -1.03
CA LEU A 14 4.12 23.88 -0.68
C LEU A 14 3.13 24.39 -1.72
N ARG A 15 2.60 23.51 -2.56
CA ARG A 15 1.57 23.83 -3.54
C ARG A 15 0.19 23.41 -3.02
N PRO A 16 -0.76 24.33 -2.80
CA PRO A 16 -2.14 23.98 -2.44
C PRO A 16 -2.77 23.06 -3.49
N LEU A 17 -3.56 22.08 -3.03
CA LEU A 17 -4.36 21.20 -3.91
C LEU A 17 -5.76 21.77 -4.19
N GLU A 18 -6.14 22.80 -3.46
CA GLU A 18 -7.41 23.52 -3.54
C GLU A 18 -7.12 25.03 -3.56
N GLU A 19 -8.05 25.82 -4.08
CA GLU A 19 -7.91 27.27 -4.13
C GLU A 19 -7.82 27.84 -2.70
N ALA A 20 -6.65 28.39 -2.41
CA ALA A 20 -6.35 29.07 -1.17
C ALA A 20 -6.65 30.56 -1.37
N ASP A 21 -7.85 30.98 -1.00
CA ASP A 21 -8.23 32.40 -0.93
C ASP A 21 -7.52 33.05 0.27
N LEU A 22 -6.21 33.23 0.12
CA LEU A 22 -5.34 33.86 1.10
C LEU A 22 -4.87 35.20 0.55
N PRO A 23 -5.11 36.31 1.27
CA PRO A 23 -4.64 37.63 0.87
C PRO A 23 -3.11 37.69 0.79
N GLU A 24 -2.60 38.28 -0.28
CA GLU A 24 -1.16 38.47 -0.50
C GLU A 24 -0.53 39.32 0.63
N GLY A 25 0.68 38.96 1.06
CA GLY A 25 1.43 39.67 2.10
C GLY A 25 0.96 39.44 3.55
N LYS A 26 0.05 38.51 3.80
CA LYS A 26 -0.40 38.14 5.15
C LYS A 26 0.36 36.92 5.68
N GLU A 27 0.81 37.02 6.93
CA GLU A 27 1.43 35.90 7.64
C GLU A 27 0.40 34.80 7.93
N VAL A 28 0.79 33.55 7.71
CA VAL A 28 -0.03 32.37 7.96
C VAL A 28 0.72 31.37 8.82
N THR A 29 0.00 30.66 9.68
CA THR A 29 0.58 29.58 10.49
C THR A 29 0.53 28.25 9.72
N LEU A 30 1.69 27.64 9.48
CA LEU A 30 1.79 26.32 8.86
C LEU A 30 1.81 25.24 9.95
N THR A 31 0.98 24.21 9.80
CA THR A 31 1.01 23.01 10.65
C THR A 31 1.32 21.81 9.76
N ILE A 32 2.50 21.22 9.93
CA ILE A 32 2.92 20.04 9.18
C ILE A 32 2.51 18.81 9.98
N VAL A 33 1.45 18.13 9.55
CA VAL A 33 1.05 16.84 10.09
C VAL A 33 1.63 15.76 9.20
N ARG A 34 2.54 14.96 9.75
CA ARG A 34 3.11 13.81 9.04
C ARG A 34 2.02 12.76 8.88
N ALA A 35 1.41 12.68 7.70
CA ALA A 35 0.54 11.56 7.38
C ALA A 35 1.36 10.26 7.44
N PRO A 36 0.79 9.13 7.92
CA PRO A 36 1.44 7.84 7.77
C PRO A 36 1.83 7.67 6.28
N SER A 37 3.10 7.34 6.06
CA SER A 37 3.78 7.53 4.79
C SER A 37 3.08 6.85 3.61
N GLU A 38 3.36 7.39 2.43
CA GLU A 38 3.03 6.83 1.12
C GLU A 38 3.29 5.33 1.05
N ARG A 39 2.53 4.68 0.16
CA ARG A 39 2.67 3.26 -0.19
C ARG A 39 4.14 2.90 -0.25
N ASP A 40 4.56 2.03 0.65
CA ASP A 40 5.92 1.54 0.72
C ASP A 40 6.13 0.56 -0.44
N PHE A 41 6.54 1.09 -1.59
CA PHE A 41 6.76 0.31 -2.80
C PHE A 41 7.86 -0.74 -2.60
N ASP A 42 8.74 -0.54 -1.62
CA ASP A 42 9.81 -1.47 -1.28
C ASP A 42 9.38 -2.55 -0.28
N ALA A 43 8.15 -2.48 0.27
CA ALA A 43 7.64 -3.48 1.21
C ALA A 43 7.63 -4.88 0.60
N PHE A 44 7.30 -4.99 -0.69
CA PHE A 44 7.34 -6.27 -1.40
C PHE A 44 8.76 -6.82 -1.53
N VAL A 45 9.74 -5.96 -1.83
CA VAL A 45 11.16 -6.34 -1.92
C VAL A 45 11.65 -6.89 -0.58
N ARG A 46 11.32 -6.21 0.53
CA ARG A 46 11.72 -6.67 1.87
C ARG A 46 11.03 -7.96 2.30
N SER A 47 9.80 -8.20 1.83
CA SER A 47 9.06 -9.43 2.11
C SER A 47 9.51 -10.64 1.27
N ALA A 48 10.22 -10.39 0.16
CA ALA A 48 10.59 -11.44 -0.79
C ALA A 48 11.48 -12.50 -0.12
N GLY A 49 11.01 -13.75 -0.14
CA GLY A 49 11.73 -14.87 0.47
C GLY A 49 11.65 -14.97 1.99
N GLY A 50 10.88 -14.10 2.67
CA GLY A 50 10.70 -14.15 4.13
C GLY A 50 10.04 -15.43 4.65
N TRP A 51 9.46 -16.24 3.77
CA TRP A 51 8.91 -17.56 4.07
C TRP A 51 9.97 -18.68 4.11
N LYS A 52 11.20 -18.41 3.64
CA LYS A 52 12.26 -19.44 3.58
C LYS A 52 12.61 -19.89 4.99
N GLY A 53 12.43 -21.19 5.27
CA GLY A 53 12.69 -21.78 6.58
C GLY A 53 11.55 -21.65 7.59
N THR A 54 10.44 -21.00 7.24
CA THR A 54 9.21 -21.01 8.05
C THR A 54 8.23 -22.12 7.62
N ILE A 55 8.39 -22.63 6.41
CA ILE A 55 7.61 -23.74 5.85
C ILE A 55 8.53 -24.85 5.33
N ASP A 56 8.05 -26.09 5.41
CA ASP A 56 8.60 -27.19 4.62
C ASP A 56 8.03 -27.09 3.20
N ALA A 57 8.79 -26.43 2.32
CA ALA A 57 8.38 -26.20 0.95
C ALA A 57 8.21 -27.52 0.16
N GLU A 58 9.04 -28.52 0.44
CA GLU A 58 8.97 -29.82 -0.24
C GLU A 58 7.71 -30.58 0.16
N ALA A 59 7.38 -30.61 1.45
CA ALA A 59 6.12 -31.20 1.91
C ALA A 59 4.89 -30.47 1.35
N LEU A 60 4.92 -29.12 1.34
CA LEU A 60 3.82 -28.32 0.79
C LEU A 60 3.58 -28.64 -0.69
N ILE A 61 4.63 -28.71 -1.50
CA ILE A 61 4.54 -29.03 -2.93
C ILE A 61 3.95 -30.43 -3.12
N ARG A 62 4.45 -31.44 -2.41
CA ARG A 62 3.93 -32.82 -2.49
C ARG A 62 2.44 -32.88 -2.17
N ASN A 63 2.01 -32.19 -1.11
CA ASN A 63 0.61 -32.17 -0.70
C ASN A 63 -0.29 -31.52 -1.76
N ILE A 64 0.12 -30.38 -2.33
CA ILE A 64 -0.63 -29.72 -3.42
C ILE A 64 -0.86 -30.66 -4.61
N TYR A 65 0.17 -31.43 -5.00
CA TYR A 65 0.02 -32.37 -6.11
C TYR A 65 -0.85 -33.58 -5.74
N ALA A 66 -0.76 -34.08 -4.52
CA ALA A 66 -1.63 -35.15 -4.03
C ALA A 66 -3.10 -34.72 -4.06
N ASP A 67 -3.40 -33.51 -3.58
CA ASP A 67 -4.76 -32.96 -3.53
C ASP A 67 -5.35 -32.76 -4.94
N ARG A 68 -4.52 -32.41 -5.93
CA ARG A 68 -4.96 -32.26 -7.33
C ARG A 68 -5.41 -33.57 -7.97
N LEU A 69 -4.96 -34.71 -7.47
CA LEU A 69 -5.39 -36.02 -7.95
C LEU A 69 -6.75 -36.43 -7.38
N ILE A 70 -7.25 -35.72 -6.36
CA ILE A 70 -8.55 -35.98 -5.75
C ILE A 70 -9.63 -35.34 -6.62
N SER A 71 -10.27 -36.15 -7.47
CA SER A 71 -11.48 -35.71 -8.19
C SER A 71 -12.68 -35.75 -7.23
N THR A 72 -13.02 -34.59 -6.66
CA THR A 72 -14.18 -34.42 -5.78
C THR A 72 -15.46 -34.03 -6.52
N ARG A 73 -15.36 -33.73 -7.81
CA ARG A 73 -16.50 -33.29 -8.61
C ARG A 73 -17.17 -34.50 -9.28
N PRO A 74 -18.51 -34.63 -9.23
CA PRO A 74 -19.23 -35.65 -9.99
C PRO A 74 -18.98 -35.49 -11.49
N GLU A 75 -19.02 -36.62 -12.21
CA GLU A 75 -18.90 -36.61 -13.66
C GLU A 75 -20.02 -35.75 -14.28
N PRO A 76 -19.71 -34.93 -15.29
CA PRO A 76 -20.72 -34.15 -15.99
C PRO A 76 -21.73 -35.09 -16.65
N LEU A 77 -23.01 -34.74 -16.56
CA LEU A 77 -24.10 -35.47 -17.22
C LEU A 77 -23.94 -35.33 -18.74
N LEU A 78 -23.89 -36.46 -19.45
CA LEU A 78 -23.86 -36.55 -20.91
C LEU A 78 -25.24 -36.28 -21.53
#